data_AF-A0A0B7K5L8-F1
#
_entry.id   AF-A0A0B7K5L8-F1
#
_cell.length_a   1.000
_cell.length_b   1.000
_cell.length_c   1.000
_cell.angle_alpha   90.00
_cell.angle_beta   90.00
_cell.angle_gamma   90.00
#
_symmetry.space_group_name_H-M   'P 1'
#
loop_
_entity.id
_entity.type
_entity.pdbx_description
1 polymer ?
#
loop_
_entity_poly.entity_id
_entity_poly.type
_entity_poly.pdbx_seq_one_letter_code
_entity_poly.pdbx_strand_id
1 'polypeptide(L)'
;MPNRRIFVVGATGAQGLPVCRGLVKDGAYSLRVLTRNANSSRAKQLAELGDVEFLEGTFASNEDLRNGLKGCWGAFINIDGFNCGEKTETYWTIRAYELAVETGIKFFVFGNLDYVYKKSGYDPRFRCGHYDGKGRMAEWILSQRKGNDMGVAIFTTGPYMEMTIASQTPMTPRYQDGVVLWVAPLGDGAVPHVSLDDCEHYVRWLFDHPERSDGMDLEVAINHIRYADLAAAFQKVTGKPAQYINVPMSRYIDRVPISHQPAAYNADPSDPATMTFEENFTGFWTMWAHSGGNQGVITRNYQLLDEIHPKRIRTAEEFFRREEERRRSLGIETLFEAIQKDELKSVLKLGEDNRNGRFGRYRVRALTRNLESPRAKLISDLPNVTLVRGSQDNQEDLHNLFRGAHGAWVNLDGFTLGEKDELFYGFRAYEIARSERVQHYVWANIEYALENAGFDERFHCGHMDSKGRVGKFILSLGQDGMKSTLFSTGPYMDMLIGGLLVPREQPDGTFAWVNPARKSLDLLRIIGLVHGVSFHTTLHKVEYIR
;
A
#
# COMPACT_ATOMS: atom_id res chain seq x y z
N MET A 1 30.76 21.42 -10.98
CA MET A 1 29.44 22.09 -11.01
C MET A 1 28.79 21.93 -9.63
N PRO A 2 27.94 22.85 -9.15
CA PRO A 2 27.18 22.57 -7.93
C PRO A 2 26.42 21.25 -8.13
N ASN A 3 26.49 20.36 -7.14
CA ASN A 3 26.00 18.99 -7.26
C ASN A 3 24.47 19.00 -7.48
N ARG A 4 24.00 18.76 -8.72
CA ARG A 4 22.56 18.71 -9.06
C ARG A 4 22.00 17.39 -8.55
N ARG A 5 21.66 17.36 -7.27
CA ARG A 5 21.08 16.18 -6.65
C ARG A 5 19.59 16.06 -6.95
N ILE A 6 19.13 14.89 -7.39
CA ILE A 6 17.73 14.57 -7.63
C ILE A 6 17.21 13.65 -6.53
N PHE A 7 16.15 14.06 -5.84
CA PHE A 7 15.42 13.16 -4.96
C PHE A 7 14.50 12.24 -5.77
N VAL A 8 14.55 10.93 -5.55
CA VAL A 8 13.81 9.95 -6.35
C VAL A 8 12.92 9.10 -5.46
N VAL A 9 11.60 9.18 -5.69
CA VAL A 9 10.61 8.23 -5.16
C VAL A 9 10.25 7.25 -6.27
N GLY A 10 10.28 5.95 -5.95
CA GLY A 10 9.99 4.89 -6.92
C GLY A 10 11.22 4.37 -7.69
N ALA A 11 12.44 4.72 -7.27
CA ALA A 11 13.69 4.33 -7.93
C ALA A 11 13.88 2.82 -8.11
N THR A 12 13.43 2.02 -7.13
CA THR A 12 13.52 0.54 -7.20
C THR A 12 12.38 -0.09 -8.00
N GLY A 13 11.49 0.70 -8.61
CA GLY A 13 10.46 0.23 -9.53
C GLY A 13 11.03 -0.06 -10.93
N ALA A 14 10.22 -0.70 -11.78
CA ALA A 14 10.63 -1.03 -13.16
C ALA A 14 10.99 0.23 -13.98
N GLN A 15 10.17 1.28 -13.90
CA GLN A 15 10.44 2.57 -14.54
C GLN A 15 11.55 3.36 -13.84
N GLY A 16 11.62 3.30 -12.51
CA GLY A 16 12.55 4.11 -11.73
C GLY A 16 14.02 3.76 -11.97
N LEU A 17 14.33 2.48 -12.18
CA LEU A 17 15.71 2.02 -12.29
C LEU A 17 16.43 2.51 -13.57
N PRO A 18 15.83 2.40 -14.77
CA PRO A 18 16.34 3.05 -15.98
C PRO A 18 16.43 4.58 -15.85
N VAL A 19 15.44 5.22 -15.23
CA VAL A 19 15.46 6.68 -14.99
C VAL A 19 16.68 7.06 -14.14
N CYS A 20 16.92 6.35 -13.04
CA CYS A 20 18.10 6.57 -12.20
C CYS A 20 19.39 6.42 -13.01
N ARG A 21 19.51 5.34 -13.81
CA ARG A 21 20.67 5.09 -14.67
C ARG A 21 20.97 6.27 -15.60
N GLY A 22 19.96 6.84 -16.25
CA GLY A 22 20.12 7.97 -17.16
C GLY A 22 20.55 9.27 -16.53
N LEU A 23 20.11 9.50 -15.29
CA LEU A 23 20.47 10.69 -14.54
C LEU A 23 21.95 10.64 -14.11
N VAL A 24 22.46 9.48 -13.70
CA VAL A 24 23.82 9.38 -13.14
C VAL A 24 24.92 8.98 -14.14
N LYS A 25 24.58 8.43 -15.31
CA LYS A 25 25.54 7.76 -16.21
C LYS A 25 26.78 8.58 -16.62
N ASP A 26 26.66 9.90 -16.66
CA ASP A 26 27.72 10.84 -17.07
C ASP A 26 28.14 11.78 -15.93
N GLY A 27 27.65 11.54 -14.71
CA GLY A 27 27.92 12.37 -13.54
C GLY A 27 27.26 13.74 -13.55
N ALA A 28 26.32 14.02 -14.48
CA ALA A 28 25.59 15.29 -14.51
C ALA A 28 24.69 15.48 -13.28
N TYR A 29 24.14 14.38 -12.75
CA TYR A 29 23.31 14.36 -11.55
C TYR A 29 23.83 13.34 -10.54
N SER A 30 23.56 13.62 -9.25
CA SER A 30 23.62 12.64 -8.16
C SER A 30 22.20 12.34 -7.68
N LEU A 31 21.99 11.21 -7.03
CA LEU A 31 20.66 10.79 -6.57
C LEU A 31 20.58 10.69 -5.06
N ARG A 32 19.42 11.06 -4.51
CA ARG A 32 18.96 10.56 -3.22
C ARG A 32 17.72 9.71 -3.46
N VAL A 33 17.82 8.42 -3.18
CA VAL A 33 16.77 7.43 -3.46
C VAL A 33 16.02 7.07 -2.19
N LEU A 34 14.70 7.28 -2.18
CA LEU A 34 13.84 6.76 -1.13
C LEU A 34 13.56 5.28 -1.35
N THR A 35 13.90 4.44 -0.37
CA THR A 35 13.63 3.01 -0.41
C THR A 35 13.18 2.49 0.94
N ARG A 36 12.32 1.47 0.95
CA ARG A 36 11.92 0.78 2.20
C ARG A 36 12.99 -0.19 2.71
N ASN A 37 13.96 -0.53 1.86
CA ASN A 37 15.03 -1.48 2.15
C ASN A 37 16.23 -1.20 1.23
N ALA A 38 17.29 -0.63 1.77
CA ALA A 38 18.53 -0.33 1.06
C ALA A 38 19.33 -1.60 0.71
N ASN A 39 19.01 -2.74 1.31
CA ASN A 39 19.67 -4.02 1.07
C ASN A 39 18.98 -4.91 0.01
N SER A 40 17.88 -4.44 -0.61
CA SER A 40 17.20 -5.18 -1.68
C SER A 40 18.09 -5.35 -2.92
N SER A 41 17.83 -6.39 -3.73
CA SER A 41 18.58 -6.64 -4.98
C SER A 41 18.59 -5.43 -5.91
N ARG A 42 17.44 -4.78 -6.10
CA ARG A 42 17.31 -3.55 -6.91
C ARG A 42 18.00 -2.35 -6.29
N ALA A 43 18.05 -2.23 -4.95
CA ALA A 43 18.82 -1.18 -4.30
C ALA A 43 20.33 -1.38 -4.50
N LYS A 44 20.81 -2.64 -4.43
CA LYS A 44 22.21 -2.96 -4.76
C LYS A 44 22.57 -2.62 -6.21
N GLN A 45 21.69 -2.94 -7.15
CA GLN A 45 21.86 -2.52 -8.56
C GLN A 45 21.96 -1.01 -8.71
N LEU A 46 21.09 -0.25 -8.01
CA LEU A 46 21.15 1.22 -8.03
C LEU A 46 22.47 1.76 -7.46
N ALA A 47 23.02 1.12 -6.42
CA ALA A 47 24.29 1.52 -5.81
C ALA A 47 25.48 1.39 -6.79
N GLU A 48 25.38 0.54 -7.81
CA GLU A 48 26.40 0.34 -8.83
C GLU A 48 26.36 1.39 -9.96
N LEU A 49 25.30 2.22 -10.04
CA LEU A 49 25.09 3.15 -11.16
C LEU A 49 25.90 4.45 -11.06
N GLY A 50 26.38 4.83 -9.86
CA GLY A 50 27.13 6.08 -9.66
C GLY A 50 26.90 6.69 -8.27
N ASP A 51 26.81 8.02 -8.19
CA ASP A 51 26.56 8.76 -6.94
C ASP A 51 25.08 8.63 -6.52
N VAL A 52 24.80 7.59 -5.72
CA VAL A 52 23.47 7.27 -5.20
C VAL A 52 23.50 7.19 -3.67
N GLU A 53 22.83 8.13 -3.02
CA GLU A 53 22.55 8.13 -1.58
C GLU A 53 21.22 7.42 -1.31
N PHE A 54 21.19 6.44 -0.41
CA PHE A 54 19.94 5.80 0.01
C PHE A 54 19.38 6.48 1.27
N LEU A 55 18.09 6.82 1.21
CA LEU A 55 17.29 7.18 2.36
C LEU A 55 16.31 6.03 2.63
N GLU A 56 16.53 5.31 3.73
CA GLU A 56 15.56 4.32 4.19
C GLU A 56 14.34 5.02 4.79
N GLY A 57 13.17 4.77 4.21
CA GLY A 57 11.92 5.41 4.60
C GLY A 57 10.76 5.01 3.70
N THR A 58 9.66 5.76 3.81
CA THR A 58 8.44 5.54 3.03
C THR A 58 7.93 6.84 2.43
N PHE A 59 7.36 6.77 1.22
CA PHE A 59 6.67 7.93 0.64
C PHE A 59 5.44 8.32 1.46
N ALA A 60 4.95 7.40 2.31
CA ALA A 60 3.83 7.61 3.21
C ALA A 60 4.23 8.26 4.56
N SER A 61 5.23 9.14 4.55
CA SER A 61 5.73 9.88 5.70
C SER A 61 6.11 11.30 5.28
N ASN A 62 5.52 12.31 5.92
CA ASN A 62 5.90 13.71 5.68
C ASN A 62 7.37 13.97 6.06
N GLU A 63 7.85 13.31 7.13
CA GLU A 63 9.22 13.46 7.60
C GLU A 63 10.21 12.86 6.60
N ASP A 64 9.95 11.64 6.10
CA ASP A 64 10.84 10.98 5.14
C ASP A 64 10.88 11.73 3.80
N LEU A 65 9.72 12.19 3.31
CA LEU A 65 9.65 13.01 2.11
C LEU A 65 10.43 14.31 2.28
N ARG A 66 10.24 15.02 3.39
CA ARG A 66 10.96 16.27 3.69
C ARG A 66 12.46 16.05 3.80
N ASN A 67 12.90 15.01 4.50
CA ASN A 67 14.32 14.65 4.62
C ASN A 67 14.92 14.29 3.26
N GLY A 68 14.15 13.59 2.43
CA GLY A 68 14.52 13.28 1.04
C GLY A 68 14.74 14.53 0.19
N LEU A 69 13.77 15.43 0.19
CA LEU A 69 13.77 16.64 -0.63
C LEU A 69 14.81 17.69 -0.19
N LYS A 70 15.11 17.76 1.12
CA LYS A 70 16.00 18.78 1.69
C LYS A 70 17.38 18.80 1.02
N GLY A 71 17.72 19.95 0.43
CA GLY A 71 19.02 20.19 -0.20
C GLY A 71 19.18 19.57 -1.59
N CYS A 72 18.13 18.96 -2.15
CA CYS A 72 18.12 18.51 -3.54
C CYS A 72 17.82 19.68 -4.50
N TRP A 73 18.33 19.59 -5.73
CA TRP A 73 18.01 20.54 -6.80
C TRP A 73 16.70 20.19 -7.49
N GLY A 74 16.47 18.91 -7.77
CA GLY A 74 15.27 18.41 -8.45
C GLY A 74 14.64 17.23 -7.72
N ALA A 75 13.44 16.86 -8.15
CA ALA A 75 12.75 15.66 -7.65
C ALA A 75 12.08 14.90 -8.80
N PHE A 76 12.23 13.57 -8.80
CA PHE A 76 11.43 12.66 -9.62
C PHE A 76 10.52 11.85 -8.70
N ILE A 77 9.21 12.11 -8.76
CA ILE A 77 8.23 11.47 -7.89
C ILE A 77 7.36 10.51 -8.70
N ASN A 78 7.56 9.21 -8.50
CA ASN A 78 6.69 8.17 -9.04
C ASN A 78 6.20 7.25 -7.91
N ILE A 79 4.93 7.41 -7.55
CA ILE A 79 4.25 6.57 -6.54
C ILE A 79 3.60 5.38 -7.25
N ASP A 80 3.59 4.21 -6.61
CA ASP A 80 2.99 3.01 -7.18
C ASP A 80 1.52 2.87 -6.75
N GLY A 81 0.60 3.23 -7.66
CA GLY A 81 -0.84 3.10 -7.45
C GLY A 81 -1.32 1.66 -7.24
N PHE A 82 -0.64 0.64 -7.78
CA PHE A 82 -0.98 -0.77 -7.50
C PHE A 82 -0.58 -1.19 -6.08
N ASN A 83 0.32 -0.44 -5.44
CA ASN A 83 0.68 -0.67 -4.05
C ASN A 83 -0.32 -0.01 -3.09
N CYS A 84 -0.66 1.28 -3.28
CA CYS A 84 -1.39 2.07 -2.28
C CYS A 84 -2.83 2.47 -2.65
N GLY A 85 -3.23 2.34 -3.92
CA GLY A 85 -4.53 2.74 -4.43
C GLY A 85 -4.65 4.23 -4.70
N GLU A 86 -5.65 4.58 -5.53
CA GLU A 86 -5.86 5.94 -6.08
C GLU A 86 -5.92 7.04 -4.99
N LYS A 87 -6.64 6.80 -3.89
CA LYS A 87 -6.79 7.80 -2.81
C LYS A 87 -5.47 8.09 -2.10
N THR A 88 -4.74 7.04 -1.75
CA THR A 88 -3.46 7.16 -1.05
C THR A 88 -2.41 7.78 -1.98
N GLU A 89 -2.38 7.36 -3.24
CA GLU A 89 -1.50 7.94 -4.25
C GLU A 89 -1.78 9.44 -4.46
N THR A 90 -3.06 9.83 -4.54
CA THR A 90 -3.49 11.23 -4.66
C THR A 90 -2.97 12.06 -3.48
N TYR A 91 -3.24 11.63 -2.24
CA TYR A 91 -2.81 12.36 -1.05
C TYR A 91 -1.29 12.54 -1.00
N TRP A 92 -0.53 11.46 -1.20
CA TRP A 92 0.93 11.54 -1.10
C TRP A 92 1.58 12.25 -2.27
N THR A 93 0.94 12.28 -3.45
CA THR A 93 1.38 13.11 -4.57
C THR A 93 1.24 14.61 -4.23
N ILE A 94 0.10 15.02 -3.68
CA ILE A 94 -0.11 16.40 -3.20
C ILE A 94 0.94 16.76 -2.17
N ARG A 95 1.11 15.91 -1.14
CA ARG A 95 2.10 16.15 -0.08
C ARG A 95 3.54 16.21 -0.59
N ALA A 96 3.92 15.33 -1.52
CA ALA A 96 5.26 15.36 -2.12
C ALA A 96 5.50 16.67 -2.90
N TYR A 97 4.51 17.15 -3.66
CA TYR A 97 4.59 18.43 -4.36
C TYR A 97 4.70 19.61 -3.39
N GLU A 98 3.83 19.69 -2.38
CA GLU A 98 3.84 20.77 -1.39
C GLU A 98 5.17 20.83 -0.62
N LEU A 99 5.69 19.67 -0.21
CA LEU A 99 6.99 19.57 0.46
C LEU A 99 8.16 19.93 -0.48
N ALA A 100 8.04 19.65 -1.79
CA ALA A 100 9.06 20.04 -2.77
C ALA A 100 9.15 21.56 -2.89
N VAL A 101 7.99 22.25 -2.95
CA VAL A 101 7.93 23.72 -2.90
C VAL A 101 8.52 24.23 -1.57
N GLU A 102 8.08 23.67 -0.44
CA GLU A 102 8.52 24.09 0.89
C GLU A 102 10.04 23.97 1.11
N THR A 103 10.65 22.93 0.53
CA THR A 103 12.10 22.66 0.67
C THR A 103 12.95 23.34 -0.41
N GLY A 104 12.34 24.06 -1.34
CA GLY A 104 13.04 24.85 -2.35
C GLY A 104 13.55 24.06 -3.56
N ILE A 105 12.91 22.93 -3.90
CA ILE A 105 13.18 22.21 -5.16
C ILE A 105 13.02 23.17 -6.35
N LYS A 106 13.92 23.06 -7.32
CA LYS A 106 13.94 23.92 -8.52
C LYS A 106 13.21 23.30 -9.70
N PHE A 107 13.24 21.97 -9.82
CA PHE A 107 12.57 21.28 -10.91
C PHE A 107 11.94 19.96 -10.45
N PHE A 108 10.64 19.81 -10.68
CA PHE A 108 9.85 18.66 -10.24
C PHE A 108 9.33 17.89 -11.45
N VAL A 109 9.69 16.61 -11.55
CA VAL A 109 9.18 15.70 -12.58
C VAL A 109 8.26 14.66 -11.94
N PHE A 110 7.00 14.62 -12.38
CA PHE A 110 6.01 13.66 -11.88
C PHE A 110 5.87 12.47 -12.83
N GLY A 111 5.99 11.25 -12.29
CA GLY A 111 5.72 10.01 -13.01
C GLY A 111 4.22 9.75 -13.13
N ASN A 112 3.70 9.84 -14.35
CA ASN A 112 2.28 9.91 -14.64
C ASN A 112 1.80 8.81 -15.60
N LEU A 113 0.48 8.65 -15.69
CA LEU A 113 -0.24 7.90 -16.71
C LEU A 113 -1.34 8.80 -17.30
N ASP A 114 -1.88 8.44 -18.47
CA ASP A 114 -2.91 9.24 -19.12
C ASP A 114 -4.13 9.50 -18.21
N TYR A 115 -4.71 10.70 -18.28
CA TYR A 115 -6.00 10.98 -17.63
C TYR A 115 -7.16 10.46 -18.49
N VAL A 116 -7.27 9.13 -18.57
CA VAL A 116 -8.16 8.41 -19.50
C VAL A 116 -9.61 8.84 -19.34
N TYR A 117 -10.11 8.94 -18.11
CA TYR A 117 -11.50 9.32 -17.86
C TYR A 117 -11.82 10.71 -18.38
N LYS A 118 -10.88 11.66 -18.32
CA LYS A 118 -11.07 12.97 -18.95
C LYS A 118 -10.98 12.88 -20.48
N LYS A 119 -9.98 12.16 -21.01
CA LYS A 119 -9.76 12.00 -22.46
C LYS A 119 -10.91 11.29 -23.17
N SER A 120 -11.64 10.42 -22.47
CA SER A 120 -12.84 9.76 -22.99
C SER A 120 -14.13 10.61 -22.87
N GLY A 121 -14.04 11.85 -22.35
CA GLY A 121 -15.21 12.69 -22.11
C GLY A 121 -16.02 12.27 -20.88
N TYR A 122 -15.35 11.70 -19.86
CA TYR A 122 -15.95 11.18 -18.63
C TYR A 122 -16.92 10.01 -18.86
N ASP A 123 -16.65 9.20 -19.87
CA ASP A 123 -17.38 7.95 -20.11
C ASP A 123 -16.94 6.88 -19.09
N PRO A 124 -17.86 6.37 -18.24
CA PRO A 124 -17.52 5.42 -17.18
C PRO A 124 -16.99 4.09 -17.69
N ARG A 125 -17.23 3.73 -18.96
CA ARG A 125 -16.64 2.52 -19.58
C ARG A 125 -15.12 2.56 -19.63
N PHE A 126 -14.54 3.75 -19.59
CA PHE A 126 -13.09 3.98 -19.65
C PHE A 126 -12.47 4.20 -18.27
N ARG A 127 -13.26 4.14 -17.18
CA ARG A 127 -12.78 4.41 -15.83
C ARG A 127 -11.70 3.40 -15.44
N CYS A 128 -10.52 3.91 -15.13
CA CYS A 128 -9.33 3.12 -14.84
C CYS A 128 -8.58 3.80 -13.69
N GLY A 129 -8.95 3.47 -12.45
CA GLY A 129 -8.52 4.25 -11.26
C GLY A 129 -7.01 4.42 -11.10
N HIS A 130 -6.20 3.44 -11.54
CA HIS A 130 -4.74 3.54 -11.47
C HIS A 130 -4.12 4.47 -12.54
N TYR A 131 -4.83 4.73 -13.65
CA TYR A 131 -4.47 5.75 -14.64
C TYR A 131 -5.03 7.12 -14.22
N ASP A 132 -6.33 7.15 -13.89
CA ASP A 132 -7.07 8.38 -13.61
C ASP A 132 -6.54 9.10 -12.37
N GLY A 133 -6.11 8.37 -11.34
CA GLY A 133 -5.47 8.93 -10.14
C GLY A 133 -4.24 9.76 -10.48
N LYS A 134 -3.34 9.19 -11.29
CA LYS A 134 -2.12 9.86 -11.75
C LYS A 134 -2.47 11.04 -12.67
N GLY A 135 -3.28 10.81 -13.71
CA GLY A 135 -3.64 11.83 -14.68
C GLY A 135 -4.31 13.06 -14.05
N ARG A 136 -5.17 12.85 -13.04
CA ARG A 136 -5.77 13.95 -12.26
C ARG A 136 -4.72 14.75 -11.49
N MET A 137 -3.73 14.07 -10.91
CA MET A 137 -2.65 14.72 -10.19
C MET A 137 -1.70 15.48 -11.11
N ALA A 138 -1.43 14.98 -12.33
CA ALA A 138 -0.67 15.71 -13.32
C ALA A 138 -1.32 17.06 -13.67
N GLU A 139 -2.63 17.09 -13.93
CA GLU A 139 -3.34 18.35 -14.19
C GLU A 139 -3.35 19.28 -12.98
N TRP A 140 -3.56 18.73 -11.77
CA TRP A 140 -3.51 19.51 -10.54
C TRP A 140 -2.13 20.13 -10.34
N ILE A 141 -1.05 19.35 -10.49
CA ILE A 141 0.34 19.82 -10.40
C ILE A 141 0.62 20.92 -11.43
N LEU A 142 0.25 20.72 -12.70
CA LEU A 142 0.44 21.72 -13.76
C LEU A 142 -0.32 23.02 -13.48
N SER A 143 -1.51 22.94 -12.86
CA SER A 143 -2.27 24.11 -12.44
C SER A 143 -1.60 24.90 -11.30
N GLN A 144 -0.78 24.24 -10.47
CA GLN A 144 -0.02 24.91 -9.40
C GLN A 144 1.24 25.63 -9.90
N ARG A 145 1.71 25.34 -11.13
CA ARG A 145 2.99 25.83 -11.67
C ARG A 145 3.17 27.34 -11.57
N LYS A 146 2.10 28.12 -11.80
CA LYS A 146 2.16 29.60 -11.74
C LYS A 146 2.11 30.18 -10.32
N GLY A 147 1.94 29.34 -9.30
CA GLY A 147 1.82 29.76 -7.90
C GLY A 147 3.13 29.85 -7.15
N ASN A 148 4.26 29.43 -7.75
CA ASN A 148 5.59 29.41 -7.11
C ASN A 148 6.72 29.34 -8.16
N ASP A 149 7.98 29.37 -7.74
CA ASP A 149 9.16 29.40 -8.61
C ASP A 149 9.70 28.01 -9.02
N MET A 150 9.05 26.91 -8.62
CA MET A 150 9.46 25.55 -8.98
C MET A 150 8.98 25.22 -10.39
N GLY A 151 9.92 24.92 -11.30
CA GLY A 151 9.59 24.36 -12.61
C GLY A 151 9.02 22.95 -12.48
N VAL A 152 8.12 22.58 -13.39
CA VAL A 152 7.34 21.34 -13.30
C VAL A 152 7.22 20.70 -14.67
N ALA A 153 7.49 19.40 -14.77
CA ALA A 153 7.16 18.61 -15.96
C ALA A 153 6.48 17.30 -15.58
N ILE A 154 5.65 16.78 -16.48
CA ILE A 154 4.96 15.51 -16.33
C ILE A 154 5.57 14.50 -17.30
N PHE A 155 5.89 13.31 -16.79
CA PHE A 155 6.39 12.19 -17.57
C PHE A 155 5.30 11.11 -17.65
N THR A 156 4.51 11.14 -18.73
CA THR A 156 3.36 10.26 -18.93
C THR A 156 3.76 9.03 -19.72
N THR A 157 3.64 7.86 -19.10
CA THR A 157 3.98 6.56 -19.71
C THR A 157 2.73 5.76 -20.07
N GLY A 158 2.94 4.58 -20.66
CA GLY A 158 1.92 3.56 -20.90
C GLY A 158 2.40 2.18 -20.45
N PRO A 159 1.71 1.09 -20.84
CA PRO A 159 2.15 -0.27 -20.50
C PRO A 159 3.55 -0.56 -21.04
N TYR A 160 4.43 -1.11 -20.21
CA TYR A 160 5.78 -1.41 -20.65
C TYR A 160 5.75 -2.52 -21.71
N MET A 161 6.51 -2.37 -22.80
CA MET A 161 6.62 -3.39 -23.85
C MET A 161 7.16 -4.70 -23.26
N GLU A 162 8.02 -4.60 -22.25
CA GLU A 162 8.58 -5.70 -21.47
C GLU A 162 7.49 -6.52 -20.75
N MET A 163 6.31 -5.95 -20.47
CA MET A 163 5.18 -6.72 -19.91
C MET A 163 4.67 -7.80 -20.87
N THR A 164 4.86 -7.64 -22.19
CA THR A 164 4.42 -8.60 -23.22
C THR A 164 5.30 -9.85 -23.28
N ILE A 165 6.39 -9.89 -22.52
CA ILE A 165 7.36 -10.99 -22.43
C ILE A 165 7.77 -11.29 -20.98
N ALA A 166 6.93 -10.88 -20.02
CA ALA A 166 7.16 -11.09 -18.59
C ALA A 166 6.01 -11.89 -17.98
N SER A 167 6.29 -12.59 -16.89
CA SER A 167 5.26 -13.31 -16.14
C SER A 167 4.44 -12.37 -15.25
N GLN A 168 3.25 -12.82 -14.88
CA GLN A 168 2.35 -12.15 -13.93
C GLN A 168 1.96 -10.71 -14.32
N THR A 169 1.91 -10.43 -15.63
CA THR A 169 1.39 -9.17 -16.16
C THR A 169 0.01 -9.38 -16.80
N PRO A 170 -0.78 -8.31 -17.00
CA PRO A 170 -2.02 -8.35 -17.79
C PRO A 170 -1.84 -8.85 -19.22
N MET A 171 -0.61 -8.95 -19.72
CA MET A 171 -0.26 -9.17 -21.13
C MET A 171 0.68 -10.37 -21.30
N THR A 172 0.77 -11.23 -20.28
CA THR A 172 1.66 -12.40 -20.25
C THR A 172 1.33 -13.33 -21.43
N PRO A 173 2.31 -13.66 -22.29
CA PRO A 173 2.10 -14.61 -23.37
C PRO A 173 2.01 -16.03 -22.82
N ARG A 174 1.34 -16.93 -23.55
CA ARG A 174 1.24 -18.35 -23.20
C ARG A 174 1.73 -19.20 -24.35
N TYR A 175 2.37 -20.32 -24.04
CA TYR A 175 2.68 -21.34 -25.03
C TYR A 175 1.56 -22.38 -25.10
N GLN A 176 1.08 -22.70 -26.29
CA GLN A 176 0.13 -23.78 -26.53
C GLN A 176 0.41 -24.42 -27.90
N ASP A 177 0.58 -25.74 -27.92
CA ASP A 177 0.69 -26.56 -29.14
C ASP A 177 1.68 -26.03 -30.21
N GLY A 178 2.85 -25.52 -29.77
CA GLY A 178 3.88 -25.00 -30.67
C GLY A 178 3.76 -23.51 -31.01
N VAL A 179 2.74 -22.82 -30.50
CA VAL A 179 2.44 -21.42 -30.80
C VAL A 179 2.49 -20.57 -29.53
N VAL A 180 3.11 -19.39 -29.64
CA VAL A 180 3.05 -18.35 -28.59
C VAL A 180 1.79 -17.50 -28.78
N LEU A 181 0.97 -17.39 -27.74
CA LEU A 181 -0.33 -16.75 -27.77
C LEU A 181 -0.36 -15.52 -26.87
N TRP A 182 -0.71 -14.37 -27.43
CA TRP A 182 -1.21 -13.23 -26.65
C TRP A 182 -2.73 -13.24 -26.70
N VAL A 183 -3.37 -13.37 -25.53
CA VAL A 183 -4.83 -13.44 -25.43
C VAL A 183 -5.34 -12.22 -24.67
N ALA A 184 -5.99 -11.30 -25.37
CA ALA A 184 -6.42 -10.01 -24.79
C ALA A 184 -7.68 -9.46 -25.46
N PRO A 185 -8.55 -8.74 -24.73
CA PRO A 185 -9.78 -8.14 -25.25
C PRO A 185 -9.51 -6.78 -25.92
N LEU A 186 -8.69 -6.78 -26.97
CA LEU A 186 -8.19 -5.57 -27.64
C LEU A 186 -8.90 -5.28 -28.98
N GLY A 187 -9.49 -6.28 -29.63
CA GLY A 187 -10.06 -6.13 -30.97
C GLY A 187 -9.03 -5.59 -31.97
N ASP A 188 -9.42 -4.57 -32.76
CA ASP A 188 -8.55 -3.86 -33.71
C ASP A 188 -7.80 -2.68 -33.07
N GLY A 189 -7.94 -2.51 -31.75
CA GLY A 189 -7.26 -1.49 -30.97
C GLY A 189 -5.75 -1.71 -30.87
N ALA A 190 -5.08 -0.79 -30.19
CA ALA A 190 -3.64 -0.82 -30.05
C ALA A 190 -3.21 -0.29 -28.69
N VAL A 191 -2.11 -0.83 -28.18
CA VAL A 191 -1.51 -0.40 -26.93
C VAL A 191 -0.31 0.52 -27.25
N PRO A 192 -0.29 1.77 -26.76
CA PRO A 192 0.87 2.65 -26.87
C PRO A 192 1.96 2.22 -25.88
N HIS A 193 2.61 1.10 -26.17
CA HIS A 193 3.65 0.55 -25.31
C HIS A 193 4.83 1.51 -25.17
N VAL A 194 5.46 1.54 -24.00
CA VAL A 194 6.74 2.23 -23.77
C VAL A 194 7.84 1.21 -23.51
N SER A 195 9.07 1.46 -23.94
CA SER A 195 10.21 0.66 -23.48
C SER A 195 10.79 1.26 -22.22
N LEU A 196 11.10 0.40 -21.25
CA LEU A 196 11.74 0.81 -19.99
C LEU A 196 13.08 1.50 -20.22
N ASP A 197 13.86 1.05 -21.20
CA ASP A 197 15.15 1.67 -21.51
C ASP A 197 15.01 3.06 -22.13
N ASP A 198 13.97 3.31 -22.93
CA ASP A 198 13.73 4.63 -23.51
C ASP A 198 13.33 5.66 -22.43
N CYS A 199 12.71 5.23 -21.31
CA CYS A 199 12.37 6.10 -20.17
C CYS A 199 13.58 6.85 -19.61
N GLU A 200 14.76 6.22 -19.67
CA GLU A 200 16.04 6.81 -19.31
C GLU A 200 16.27 8.15 -20.02
N HIS A 201 16.07 8.15 -21.33
CA HIS A 201 16.38 9.28 -22.21
C HIS A 201 15.37 10.42 -22.01
N TYR A 202 14.08 10.09 -21.90
CA TYR A 202 13.04 11.10 -21.77
C TYR A 202 13.09 11.82 -20.42
N VAL A 203 13.22 11.10 -19.31
CA VAL A 203 13.30 11.76 -17.99
C VAL A 203 14.58 12.56 -17.86
N ARG A 204 15.70 12.05 -18.38
CA ARG A 204 16.95 12.82 -18.44
C ARG A 204 16.75 14.13 -19.22
N TRP A 205 16.13 14.06 -20.39
CA TRP A 205 15.84 15.23 -21.22
C TRP A 205 14.96 16.26 -20.49
N LEU A 206 13.94 15.82 -19.74
CA LEU A 206 13.11 16.73 -18.94
C LEU A 206 13.94 17.54 -17.93
N PHE A 207 14.94 16.95 -17.29
CA PHE A 207 15.81 17.65 -16.34
C PHE A 207 16.93 18.47 -17.00
N ASP A 208 17.42 18.05 -18.17
CA ASP A 208 18.48 18.75 -18.90
C ASP A 208 17.96 20.03 -19.57
N HIS A 209 16.68 20.05 -19.94
CA HIS A 209 16.05 21.12 -20.73
C HIS A 209 14.87 21.79 -20.02
N PRO A 210 15.02 22.29 -18.77
CA PRO A 210 13.93 22.92 -18.04
C PRO A 210 13.31 24.11 -18.80
N GLU A 211 14.07 24.81 -19.64
CA GLU A 211 13.60 25.88 -20.51
C GLU A 211 12.60 25.42 -21.57
N ARG A 212 12.61 24.14 -21.93
CA ARG A 212 11.68 23.51 -22.88
C ARG A 212 10.63 22.64 -22.21
N SER A 213 10.97 22.00 -21.09
CA SER A 213 10.14 21.00 -20.43
C SER A 213 9.23 21.57 -19.34
N ASP A 214 9.48 22.78 -18.84
CA ASP A 214 8.64 23.39 -17.82
C ASP A 214 7.21 23.66 -18.33
N GLY A 215 6.22 23.06 -17.67
CA GLY A 215 4.81 23.05 -18.04
C GLY A 215 4.44 21.99 -19.07
N MET A 216 5.35 21.09 -19.45
CA MET A 216 5.08 20.03 -20.41
C MET A 216 4.47 18.79 -19.76
N ASP A 217 3.54 18.16 -20.47
CA ASP A 217 3.21 16.75 -20.28
C ASP A 217 3.81 15.93 -21.44
N LEU A 218 4.90 15.23 -21.15
CA LEU A 218 5.62 14.43 -22.14
C LEU A 218 5.06 13.00 -22.15
N GLU A 219 4.19 12.75 -23.11
CA GLU A 219 3.51 11.47 -23.30
C GLU A 219 4.32 10.56 -24.22
N VAL A 220 4.91 9.49 -23.66
CA VAL A 220 5.87 8.63 -24.37
C VAL A 220 5.28 7.28 -24.78
N ALA A 221 5.76 6.74 -25.89
CA ALA A 221 5.51 5.38 -26.37
C ALA A 221 6.49 5.04 -27.51
N ILE A 222 6.72 3.74 -27.75
CA ILE A 222 7.43 3.25 -28.95
C ILE A 222 6.55 3.43 -30.19
N ASN A 223 5.28 3.01 -30.11
CA ASN A 223 4.24 3.12 -31.13
C ASN A 223 2.90 2.63 -30.55
N HIS A 224 1.78 2.85 -31.24
CA HIS A 224 0.52 2.18 -30.98
C HIS A 224 0.58 0.77 -31.61
N ILE A 225 0.84 -0.24 -30.79
CA ILE A 225 1.05 -1.62 -31.24
C ILE A 225 -0.27 -2.39 -31.21
N ARG A 226 -0.74 -2.83 -32.39
CA ARG A 226 -1.79 -3.86 -32.47
C ARG A 226 -1.19 -5.20 -32.09
N TYR A 227 -1.93 -6.05 -31.39
CA TYR A 227 -1.38 -7.33 -30.95
C TYR A 227 -1.19 -8.33 -32.10
N ALA A 228 -1.91 -8.18 -33.21
CA ALA A 228 -1.59 -8.91 -34.44
C ALA A 228 -0.18 -8.56 -34.96
N ASP A 229 0.19 -7.28 -34.94
CA ASP A 229 1.52 -6.81 -35.35
C ASP A 229 2.60 -7.22 -34.35
N LEU A 230 2.27 -7.25 -33.05
CA LEU A 230 3.13 -7.81 -31.99
C LEU A 230 3.47 -9.28 -32.29
N ALA A 231 2.46 -10.12 -32.54
CA ALA A 231 2.64 -11.53 -32.82
C ALA A 231 3.43 -11.77 -34.12
N ALA A 232 3.12 -11.02 -35.18
CA ALA A 232 3.85 -11.08 -36.45
C ALA A 232 5.33 -10.67 -36.28
N ALA A 233 5.60 -9.62 -35.52
CA ALA A 233 6.96 -9.19 -35.20
C ALA A 233 7.74 -10.24 -34.42
N PHE A 234 7.12 -10.85 -33.39
CA PHE A 234 7.73 -11.94 -32.64
C PHE A 234 8.10 -13.12 -33.55
N GLN A 235 7.15 -13.56 -34.39
CA GLN A 235 7.37 -14.68 -35.30
C GLN A 235 8.48 -14.38 -36.31
N LYS A 236 8.53 -13.16 -36.84
CA LYS A 236 9.58 -12.74 -37.77
C LYS A 236 10.98 -12.75 -37.13
N VAL A 237 11.09 -12.34 -35.88
CA VAL A 237 12.38 -12.24 -35.18
C VAL A 237 12.87 -13.60 -34.67
N THR A 238 11.98 -14.40 -34.09
CA THR A 238 12.32 -15.68 -33.46
C THR A 238 12.27 -16.86 -34.44
N GLY A 239 11.58 -16.70 -35.58
CA GLY A 239 11.27 -17.80 -36.50
C GLY A 239 10.25 -18.80 -35.95
N LYS A 240 9.58 -18.48 -34.83
CA LYS A 240 8.65 -19.38 -34.15
C LYS A 240 7.20 -18.90 -34.27
N PRO A 241 6.22 -19.80 -34.41
CA PRO A 241 4.82 -19.41 -34.57
C PRO A 241 4.31 -18.59 -33.39
N ALA A 242 3.59 -17.51 -33.69
CA ALA A 242 2.89 -16.74 -32.68
C ALA A 242 1.60 -16.12 -33.20
N GLN A 243 0.64 -15.90 -32.29
CA GLN A 243 -0.69 -15.40 -32.64
C GLN A 243 -1.26 -14.50 -31.55
N TYR A 244 -2.03 -13.50 -31.99
CA TYR A 244 -2.96 -12.76 -31.14
C TYR A 244 -4.35 -13.38 -31.21
N ILE A 245 -4.94 -13.66 -30.05
CA ILE A 245 -6.33 -14.12 -29.92
C ILE A 245 -7.13 -13.03 -29.22
N ASN A 246 -8.04 -12.40 -29.95
CA ASN A 246 -9.05 -11.53 -29.37
C ASN A 246 -10.09 -12.36 -28.61
N VAL A 247 -10.43 -11.94 -27.39
CA VAL A 247 -11.45 -12.58 -26.56
C VAL A 247 -12.41 -11.55 -25.99
N PRO A 248 -13.65 -11.92 -25.64
CA PRO A 248 -14.52 -11.06 -24.85
C PRO A 248 -13.87 -10.69 -23.51
N MET A 249 -14.18 -9.49 -22.99
CA MET A 249 -13.67 -9.02 -21.69
C MET A 249 -13.89 -10.04 -20.57
N SER A 250 -15.09 -10.61 -20.48
CA SER A 250 -15.44 -11.62 -19.47
C SER A 250 -14.49 -12.82 -19.50
N ARG A 251 -14.15 -13.32 -20.70
CA ARG A 251 -13.21 -14.45 -20.86
C ARG A 251 -11.79 -14.11 -20.42
N TYR A 252 -11.38 -12.85 -20.56
CA TYR A 252 -10.10 -12.39 -20.02
C TYR A 252 -10.14 -12.33 -18.49
N ILE A 253 -11.20 -11.74 -17.92
CA ILE A 253 -11.39 -11.61 -16.46
C ILE A 253 -11.50 -12.98 -15.77
N ASP A 254 -12.25 -13.94 -16.33
CA ASP A 254 -12.42 -15.30 -15.80
C ASP A 254 -11.08 -16.04 -15.58
N ARG A 255 -10.03 -15.63 -16.31
CA ARG A 255 -8.69 -16.24 -16.24
C ARG A 255 -7.78 -15.58 -15.20
N VAL A 256 -8.23 -14.51 -14.54
CA VAL A 256 -7.45 -13.77 -13.54
C VAL A 256 -7.92 -14.18 -12.14
N PRO A 257 -7.11 -14.93 -11.36
CA PRO A 257 -7.52 -15.44 -10.05
C PRO A 257 -7.87 -14.36 -9.01
N ILE A 258 -7.40 -13.13 -9.23
CA ILE A 258 -7.56 -12.00 -8.33
C ILE A 258 -8.60 -10.98 -8.82
N SER A 259 -9.44 -11.35 -9.80
CA SER A 259 -10.40 -10.47 -10.48
C SER A 259 -11.27 -9.66 -9.49
N HIS A 260 -11.76 -10.30 -8.44
CA HIS A 260 -12.63 -9.68 -7.43
C HIS A 260 -11.88 -9.07 -6.24
N GLN A 261 -10.55 -9.16 -6.19
CA GLN A 261 -9.74 -8.50 -5.17
C GLN A 261 -9.49 -7.03 -5.56
N PRO A 262 -9.15 -6.15 -4.60
CA PRO A 262 -8.70 -4.80 -4.92
C PRO A 262 -7.55 -4.80 -5.95
N ALA A 263 -7.64 -3.93 -6.95
CA ALA A 263 -6.58 -3.76 -7.95
C ALA A 263 -5.26 -3.34 -7.27
N ALA A 264 -5.36 -2.47 -6.26
CA ALA A 264 -4.24 -2.10 -5.41
C ALA A 264 -4.20 -2.97 -4.15
N TYR A 265 -3.08 -3.65 -3.90
CA TYR A 265 -3.04 -4.73 -2.89
C TYR A 265 -3.01 -4.26 -1.43
N ASN A 266 -2.80 -2.96 -1.16
CA ASN A 266 -3.03 -2.37 0.18
C ASN A 266 -4.21 -1.39 0.22
N ALA A 267 -5.07 -1.36 -0.80
CA ALA A 267 -6.32 -0.63 -0.68
C ALA A 267 -7.26 -1.35 0.30
N ASP A 268 -8.04 -0.57 1.05
CA ASP A 268 -9.03 -1.11 1.98
C ASP A 268 -10.18 -1.78 1.20
N PRO A 269 -10.35 -3.12 1.30
CA PRO A 269 -11.41 -3.82 0.59
C PRO A 269 -12.81 -3.50 1.12
N SER A 270 -12.92 -2.91 2.32
CA SER A 270 -14.20 -2.50 2.89
C SER A 270 -14.64 -1.10 2.44
N ASP A 271 -13.77 -0.36 1.78
CA ASP A 271 -14.10 0.96 1.25
C ASP A 271 -14.93 0.82 -0.04
N PRO A 272 -16.16 1.38 -0.10
CA PRO A 272 -17.01 1.29 -1.29
C PRO A 272 -16.43 1.92 -2.57
N ALA A 273 -15.42 2.78 -2.46
CA ALA A 273 -14.73 3.39 -3.60
C ALA A 273 -13.53 2.57 -4.10
N THR A 274 -13.16 1.48 -3.42
CA THR A 274 -12.06 0.61 -3.86
C THR A 274 -12.48 -0.18 -5.09
N MET A 275 -11.76 0.04 -6.20
CA MET A 275 -11.96 -0.74 -7.43
C MET A 275 -11.31 -2.12 -7.32
N THR A 276 -12.08 -3.13 -7.69
CA THR A 276 -11.58 -4.49 -7.95
C THR A 276 -10.65 -4.50 -9.16
N PHE A 277 -9.86 -5.58 -9.30
CA PHE A 277 -9.05 -5.80 -10.49
C PHE A 277 -9.93 -5.81 -11.74
N GLU A 278 -11.09 -6.47 -11.70
CA GLU A 278 -12.04 -6.53 -12.81
C GLU A 278 -12.51 -5.15 -13.27
N GLU A 279 -13.02 -4.32 -12.36
CA GLU A 279 -13.50 -2.97 -12.70
C GLU A 279 -12.38 -2.12 -13.30
N ASN A 280 -11.19 -2.20 -12.70
CA ASN A 280 -10.05 -1.38 -13.11
C ASN A 280 -9.49 -1.82 -14.47
N PHE A 281 -9.33 -3.14 -14.67
CA PHE A 281 -8.78 -3.67 -15.91
C PHE A 281 -9.79 -3.75 -17.05
N THR A 282 -11.10 -3.69 -16.77
CA THR A 282 -12.13 -3.48 -17.79
C THR A 282 -11.97 -2.11 -18.46
N GLY A 283 -11.83 -1.05 -17.67
CA GLY A 283 -11.53 0.29 -18.20
C GLY A 283 -10.18 0.35 -18.90
N PHE A 284 -9.17 -0.30 -18.33
CA PHE A 284 -7.83 -0.40 -18.92
C PHE A 284 -7.84 -0.98 -20.34
N TRP A 285 -8.50 -2.12 -20.54
CA TRP A 285 -8.55 -2.73 -21.87
C TRP A 285 -9.47 -1.97 -22.83
N THR A 286 -10.55 -1.37 -22.31
CA THR A 286 -11.46 -0.54 -23.10
C THR A 286 -10.72 0.66 -23.70
N MET A 287 -9.84 1.36 -22.96
CA MET A 287 -9.09 2.47 -23.56
C MET A 287 -8.18 2.03 -24.71
N TRP A 288 -7.52 0.88 -24.61
CA TRP A 288 -6.63 0.38 -25.67
C TRP A 288 -7.40 -0.12 -26.89
N ALA A 289 -8.54 -0.77 -26.66
CA ALA A 289 -9.44 -1.18 -27.74
C ALA A 289 -9.91 0.02 -28.60
N HIS A 290 -9.90 1.23 -28.01
CA HIS A 290 -10.32 2.49 -28.64
C HIS A 290 -9.16 3.46 -28.94
N SER A 291 -7.91 2.97 -29.01
CA SER A 291 -6.72 3.80 -29.27
C SER A 291 -5.88 3.31 -30.48
N GLY A 292 -6.53 2.69 -31.47
CA GLY A 292 -5.84 2.16 -32.65
C GLY A 292 -5.22 3.24 -33.55
N GLY A 293 -3.98 3.07 -33.98
CA GLY A 293 -3.37 3.88 -35.04
C GLY A 293 -3.08 5.33 -34.66
N ASN A 294 -2.82 5.62 -33.37
CA ASN A 294 -2.65 6.97 -32.85
C ASN A 294 -3.90 7.86 -33.05
N GLN A 295 -5.08 7.23 -33.01
CA GLN A 295 -6.38 7.86 -33.10
C GLN A 295 -7.25 7.39 -31.94
N GLY A 296 -8.28 8.16 -31.60
CA GLY A 296 -9.22 7.81 -30.53
C GLY A 296 -8.84 8.44 -29.19
N VAL A 297 -8.98 7.66 -28.11
CA VAL A 297 -8.88 8.19 -26.74
C VAL A 297 -7.45 8.56 -26.38
N ILE A 298 -6.48 7.72 -26.78
CA ILE A 298 -5.07 7.93 -26.49
C ILE A 298 -4.32 8.23 -27.77
N THR A 299 -3.53 9.30 -27.74
CA THR A 299 -2.68 9.74 -28.84
C THR A 299 -1.30 10.14 -28.30
N ARG A 300 -0.32 10.24 -29.20
CA ARG A 300 1.09 10.53 -28.91
C ARG A 300 1.68 11.41 -30.00
N ASN A 301 2.58 12.30 -29.62
CA ASN A 301 3.38 13.11 -30.54
C ASN A 301 4.70 12.40 -30.88
N TYR A 302 4.66 11.43 -31.80
CA TYR A 302 5.86 10.65 -32.16
C TYR A 302 6.99 11.49 -32.77
N GLN A 303 6.66 12.58 -33.47
CA GLN A 303 7.69 13.47 -34.04
C GLN A 303 8.52 14.11 -32.94
N LEU A 304 7.89 14.56 -31.85
CA LEU A 304 8.60 15.08 -30.67
C LEU A 304 9.45 13.99 -30.02
N LEU A 305 8.93 12.76 -29.90
CA LEU A 305 9.71 11.65 -29.33
C LEU A 305 10.93 11.30 -30.20
N ASP A 306 10.79 11.36 -31.53
CA ASP A 306 11.89 11.18 -32.48
C ASP A 306 12.92 12.30 -32.40
N GLU A 307 12.50 13.53 -32.14
CA GLU A 307 13.40 14.66 -31.89
C GLU A 307 14.20 14.48 -30.59
N ILE A 308 13.53 14.14 -29.49
CA ILE A 308 14.15 13.99 -28.17
C ILE A 308 15.08 12.77 -28.13
N HIS A 309 14.62 11.63 -28.67
CA HIS A 309 15.38 10.39 -28.71
C HIS A 309 15.40 9.78 -30.12
N PRO A 310 16.31 10.24 -31.00
CA PRO A 310 16.39 9.75 -32.38
C PRO A 310 16.69 8.24 -32.52
N LYS A 311 17.19 7.60 -31.45
CA LYS A 311 17.50 6.16 -31.41
C LYS A 311 16.46 5.32 -30.65
N ARG A 312 15.32 5.92 -30.30
CA ARG A 312 14.23 5.23 -29.60
C ARG A 312 13.76 4.00 -30.36
N ILE A 313 13.20 3.06 -29.60
CA ILE A 313 12.51 1.92 -30.20
C ILE A 313 11.24 2.44 -30.88
N ARG A 314 10.98 2.00 -32.12
CA ARG A 314 9.83 2.45 -32.92
C ARG A 314 8.85 1.34 -33.30
N THR A 315 9.26 0.08 -33.16
CA THR A 315 8.47 -1.06 -33.59
C THR A 315 8.59 -2.22 -32.62
N ALA A 316 7.57 -3.10 -32.59
CA ALA A 316 7.65 -4.36 -31.86
C ALA A 316 8.79 -5.26 -32.37
N GLU A 317 9.08 -5.24 -33.67
CA GLU A 317 10.18 -6.00 -34.28
C GLU A 317 11.54 -5.56 -33.74
N GLU A 318 11.77 -4.24 -33.66
CA GLU A 318 12.99 -3.69 -33.07
C GLU A 318 13.13 -4.07 -31.60
N PHE A 319 12.05 -3.99 -30.83
CA PHE A 319 12.05 -4.44 -29.43
C PHE A 319 12.45 -5.92 -29.30
N PHE A 320 11.81 -6.82 -30.04
CA PHE A 320 12.12 -8.25 -29.96
C PHE A 320 13.55 -8.57 -30.42
N ARG A 321 14.07 -7.86 -31.44
CA ARG A 321 15.47 -8.04 -31.86
C ARG A 321 16.44 -7.68 -30.75
N ARG A 322 16.26 -6.50 -30.14
CA ARG A 322 17.11 -6.04 -29.02
C ARG A 322 17.04 -7.01 -27.85
N GLU A 323 15.87 -7.54 -27.54
CA GLU A 323 15.69 -8.50 -26.45
C GLU A 323 16.35 -9.86 -26.75
N GLU A 324 16.23 -10.37 -27.98
CA GLU A 324 16.93 -11.58 -28.43
C GLU A 324 18.46 -11.41 -28.38
N GLU A 325 18.96 -10.26 -28.84
CA GLU A 325 20.39 -9.91 -28.74
C GLU A 325 20.86 -9.83 -27.29
N ARG A 326 20.07 -9.20 -26.41
CA ARG A 326 20.34 -9.12 -24.97
C ARG A 326 20.42 -10.50 -24.35
N ARG A 327 19.45 -11.38 -24.64
CA ARG A 327 19.44 -12.77 -24.12
C ARG A 327 20.66 -13.56 -24.57
N ARG A 328 21.03 -13.47 -25.85
CA ARG A 328 22.26 -14.09 -26.38
C ARG A 328 23.51 -13.56 -25.69
N SER A 329 23.61 -12.25 -25.48
CA SER A 329 24.77 -11.64 -24.80
C SER A 329 24.92 -12.08 -23.33
N LEU A 330 23.80 -12.37 -22.67
CA LEU A 330 23.77 -12.87 -21.29
C LEU A 330 23.92 -14.39 -21.20
N GLY A 331 23.96 -15.11 -22.33
CA GLY A 331 24.00 -16.57 -22.36
C GLY A 331 22.77 -17.23 -21.75
N ILE A 332 21.62 -16.55 -21.78
CA ILE A 332 20.35 -17.08 -21.28
C ILE A 332 19.45 -17.51 -22.44
N GLU A 333 18.41 -18.27 -22.12
CA GLU A 333 17.46 -18.83 -23.07
C GLU A 333 16.81 -17.77 -23.97
N THR A 334 16.49 -18.19 -25.20
CA THR A 334 15.74 -17.35 -26.15
C THR A 334 14.35 -16.99 -25.62
N LEU A 335 13.70 -15.99 -26.20
CA LEU A 335 12.35 -15.62 -25.78
C LEU A 335 11.37 -16.79 -25.91
N PHE A 336 11.42 -17.51 -27.03
CA PHE A 336 10.52 -18.62 -27.26
C PHE A 336 10.70 -19.75 -26.25
N GLU A 337 11.95 -20.13 -25.95
CA GLU A 337 12.26 -21.17 -24.95
C GLU A 337 11.74 -20.78 -23.56
N ALA A 338 11.99 -19.53 -23.14
CA ALA A 338 11.53 -19.04 -21.85
C ALA A 338 9.99 -19.02 -21.74
N ILE A 339 9.28 -18.66 -22.83
CA ILE A 339 7.80 -18.73 -22.88
C ILE A 339 7.32 -20.18 -22.88
N GLN A 340 7.98 -21.06 -23.64
CA GLN A 340 7.63 -22.48 -23.76
C GLN A 340 7.76 -23.22 -22.43
N LYS A 341 8.79 -22.91 -21.64
CA LYS A 341 9.06 -23.52 -20.34
C LYS A 341 8.29 -22.87 -19.18
N ASP A 342 7.53 -21.80 -19.44
CA ASP A 342 6.89 -20.97 -18.40
C ASP A 342 7.90 -20.38 -17.40
N GLU A 343 9.10 -20.04 -17.88
CA GLU A 343 10.23 -19.51 -17.09
C GLU A 343 10.42 -17.99 -17.26
N LEU A 344 9.36 -17.28 -17.69
CA LEU A 344 9.38 -15.83 -17.79
C LEU A 344 9.60 -15.20 -16.41
N LYS A 345 10.53 -14.24 -16.34
CA LYS A 345 10.77 -13.47 -15.12
C LYS A 345 9.71 -12.39 -14.95
N SER A 346 9.44 -12.03 -13.69
CA SER A 346 8.64 -10.85 -13.39
C SER A 346 9.42 -9.59 -13.77
N VAL A 347 8.75 -8.62 -14.40
CA VAL A 347 9.28 -7.26 -14.63
C VAL A 347 8.79 -6.29 -13.56
N LEU A 348 7.60 -6.55 -13.01
CA LEU A 348 6.94 -5.67 -12.06
C LEU A 348 7.40 -5.96 -10.64
N LYS A 349 7.59 -4.89 -9.87
CA LYS A 349 7.98 -4.98 -8.47
C LYS A 349 6.96 -5.77 -7.64
N LEU A 350 5.66 -5.60 -7.93
CA LEU A 350 4.61 -6.37 -7.26
C LEU A 350 4.72 -7.88 -7.47
N GLY A 351 5.22 -8.33 -8.64
CA GLY A 351 5.44 -9.75 -8.91
C GLY A 351 6.68 -10.28 -8.19
N GLU A 352 7.75 -9.48 -8.10
CA GLU A 352 8.95 -9.84 -7.32
C GLU A 352 8.70 -9.86 -5.81
N ASP A 353 7.92 -8.88 -5.31
CA ASP A 353 7.53 -8.78 -3.90
C ASP A 353 6.39 -9.76 -3.55
N ASN A 354 5.85 -10.54 -4.52
CA ASN A 354 4.65 -11.39 -4.36
C ASN A 354 3.46 -10.66 -3.72
N ARG A 355 3.25 -9.40 -4.12
CA ARG A 355 2.25 -8.47 -3.53
C ARG A 355 2.41 -8.26 -2.02
N ASN A 356 3.58 -8.57 -1.46
CA ASN A 356 3.93 -8.30 -0.06
C ASN A 356 4.66 -6.95 0.04
N GLY A 357 3.91 -5.86 -0.10
CA GLY A 357 4.42 -4.51 0.17
C GLY A 357 3.91 -4.01 1.52
N ARG A 358 4.82 -3.76 2.48
CA ARG A 358 4.45 -3.27 3.81
C ARG A 358 3.83 -1.86 3.76
N PHE A 359 2.54 -1.75 4.02
CA PHE A 359 1.92 -0.61 4.75
C PHE A 359 1.47 -1.04 6.15
N GLY A 360 2.29 -1.82 6.84
CA GLY A 360 2.16 -1.90 8.29
C GLY A 360 2.73 -0.60 8.87
N ARG A 361 1.87 0.35 9.28
CA ARG A 361 2.31 1.54 10.04
C ARG A 361 3.10 1.12 11.29
N TYR A 362 2.77 -0.04 11.85
CA TYR A 362 3.41 -0.63 13.02
C TYR A 362 3.66 -2.13 12.82
N ARG A 363 4.75 -2.64 13.42
CA ARG A 363 4.95 -4.07 13.70
C ARG A 363 4.60 -4.30 15.17
N VAL A 364 3.87 -5.36 15.47
CA VAL A 364 3.39 -5.64 16.82
C VAL A 364 4.21 -6.78 17.41
N ARG A 365 4.77 -6.55 18.60
CA ARG A 365 5.30 -7.61 19.47
C ARG A 365 4.24 -7.93 20.51
N ALA A 366 3.75 -9.17 20.54
CA ALA A 366 2.74 -9.61 21.49
C ALA A 366 3.37 -10.53 22.54
N LEU A 367 3.36 -10.12 23.80
CA LEU A 367 3.86 -10.92 24.92
C LEU A 367 2.89 -12.07 25.22
N THR A 368 3.40 -13.29 25.33
CA THR A 368 2.61 -14.45 25.78
C THR A 368 3.47 -15.43 26.56
N ARG A 369 2.90 -16.02 27.60
CA ARG A 369 3.56 -17.09 28.38
C ARG A 369 3.62 -18.41 27.60
N ASN A 370 2.67 -18.62 26.69
CA ASN A 370 2.54 -19.86 25.91
C ASN A 370 2.28 -19.56 24.42
N LEU A 371 3.33 -19.78 23.62
CA LEU A 371 3.29 -19.65 22.16
C LEU A 371 2.33 -20.64 21.49
N GLU A 372 2.05 -21.77 22.14
CA GLU A 372 1.21 -22.84 21.58
C GLU A 372 -0.27 -22.72 21.94
N SER A 373 -0.65 -21.73 22.75
CA SER A 373 -2.06 -21.55 23.11
C SER A 373 -2.90 -21.25 21.85
N PRO A 374 -4.16 -21.71 21.77
CA PRO A 374 -5.02 -21.41 20.62
C PRO A 374 -5.11 -19.92 20.29
N ARG A 375 -5.16 -19.06 21.33
CA ARG A 375 -5.14 -17.60 21.16
C ARG A 375 -3.82 -17.07 20.62
N ALA A 376 -2.68 -17.61 21.06
CA ALA A 376 -1.38 -17.23 20.52
C ALA A 376 -1.26 -17.61 19.04
N LYS A 377 -1.75 -18.79 18.63
CA LYS A 377 -1.80 -19.21 17.22
C LYS A 377 -2.63 -18.26 16.36
N LEU A 378 -3.83 -17.92 16.83
CA LEU A 378 -4.69 -16.93 16.15
C LEU A 378 -4.01 -15.56 16.01
N ILE A 379 -3.29 -15.12 17.04
CA ILE A 379 -2.58 -13.84 17.02
C ILE A 379 -1.34 -13.90 16.11
N SER A 380 -0.62 -15.03 16.05
CA SER A 380 0.53 -15.20 15.14
C SER A 380 0.14 -15.26 13.67
N ASP A 381 -1.10 -15.63 13.37
CA ASP A 381 -1.63 -15.63 12.00
C ASP A 381 -1.91 -14.21 11.48
N LEU A 382 -1.94 -13.21 12.36
CA LEU A 382 -2.13 -11.81 11.97
C LEU A 382 -0.87 -11.23 11.29
N PRO A 383 -1.04 -10.41 10.24
CA PRO A 383 0.10 -9.82 9.53
C PRO A 383 0.88 -8.87 10.44
N ASN A 384 2.21 -8.90 10.33
CA ASN A 384 3.14 -8.03 11.07
C ASN A 384 3.12 -8.21 12.60
N VAL A 385 2.66 -9.35 13.11
CA VAL A 385 2.76 -9.72 14.53
C VAL A 385 3.94 -10.67 14.76
N THR A 386 4.64 -10.50 15.87
CA THR A 386 5.63 -11.45 16.38
C THR A 386 5.31 -11.74 17.83
N LEU A 387 5.17 -13.02 18.16
CA LEU A 387 4.99 -13.43 19.54
C LEU A 387 6.33 -13.38 20.27
N VAL A 388 6.33 -12.80 21.47
CA VAL A 388 7.47 -12.81 22.40
C VAL A 388 7.08 -13.70 23.56
N ARG A 389 7.84 -14.77 23.78
CA ARG A 389 7.65 -15.60 24.97
C ARG A 389 8.15 -14.84 26.19
N GLY A 390 7.30 -14.69 27.19
CA GLY A 390 7.66 -14.04 28.45
C GLY A 390 6.43 -13.76 29.31
N SER A 391 6.65 -13.07 30.42
CA SER A 391 5.60 -12.78 31.41
C SER A 391 5.67 -11.35 31.91
N GLN A 392 4.50 -10.78 32.24
CA GLN A 392 4.38 -9.39 32.70
C GLN A 392 5.00 -9.14 34.08
N ASP A 393 5.25 -10.20 34.86
CA ASP A 393 5.87 -10.17 36.18
C ASP A 393 7.39 -10.33 36.13
N ASN A 394 7.98 -10.46 34.94
CA ASN A 394 9.41 -10.53 34.74
C ASN A 394 9.94 -9.22 34.10
N GLN A 395 10.82 -8.53 34.82
CA GLN A 395 11.36 -7.25 34.36
C GLN A 395 12.24 -7.38 33.11
N GLU A 396 13.03 -8.45 32.99
CA GLU A 396 13.87 -8.70 31.81
C GLU A 396 13.00 -8.91 30.56
N ASP A 397 11.91 -9.66 30.71
CA ASP A 397 10.92 -9.85 29.63
C ASP A 397 10.29 -8.52 29.21
N LEU A 398 9.94 -7.66 30.17
CA LEU A 398 9.39 -6.32 29.88
C LEU A 398 10.41 -5.41 29.19
N HIS A 399 11.67 -5.40 29.64
CA HIS A 399 12.74 -4.67 28.96
C HIS A 399 12.92 -5.16 27.52
N ASN A 400 12.97 -6.47 27.31
CA ASN A 400 13.08 -7.07 25.98
C ASN A 400 11.87 -6.74 25.09
N LEU A 401 10.66 -6.68 25.67
CA LEU A 401 9.44 -6.32 24.96
C LEU A 401 9.42 -4.84 24.55
N PHE A 402 9.82 -3.93 25.43
CA PHE A 402 9.75 -2.48 25.18
C PHE A 402 10.95 -1.94 24.40
N ARG A 403 12.12 -2.59 24.45
CA ARG A 403 13.33 -2.12 23.75
C ARG A 403 13.06 -1.88 22.27
N GLY A 404 13.24 -0.64 21.82
CA GLY A 404 13.01 -0.23 20.43
C GLY A 404 11.54 -0.15 20.00
N ALA A 405 10.57 -0.26 20.92
CA ALA A 405 9.16 -0.06 20.61
C ALA A 405 8.86 1.44 20.48
N HIS A 406 8.15 1.84 19.42
CA HIS A 406 7.66 3.21 19.29
C HIS A 406 6.52 3.50 20.27
N GLY A 407 5.56 2.58 20.38
CA GLY A 407 4.43 2.70 21.29
C GLY A 407 4.12 1.37 21.98
N ALA A 408 3.41 1.44 23.10
CA ALA A 408 3.02 0.28 23.91
C ALA A 408 1.53 0.34 24.25
N TRP A 409 0.82 -0.76 24.02
CA TRP A 409 -0.49 -1.00 24.61
C TRP A 409 -0.32 -2.01 25.75
N VAL A 410 -0.62 -1.61 26.98
CA VAL A 410 -0.42 -2.45 28.15
C VAL A 410 -1.76 -2.73 28.83
N ASN A 411 -2.09 -4.01 28.91
CA ASN A 411 -3.26 -4.51 29.61
C ASN A 411 -2.83 -5.66 30.54
N LEU A 412 -3.07 -5.49 31.83
CA LEU A 412 -2.89 -6.52 32.84
C LEU A 412 -4.23 -7.14 33.22
N ASP A 413 -4.21 -8.35 33.76
CA ASP A 413 -5.42 -9.05 34.20
C ASP A 413 -5.48 -9.12 35.73
N GLY A 414 -6.21 -8.19 36.33
CA GLY A 414 -6.46 -8.14 37.78
C GLY A 414 -7.20 -9.35 38.35
N PHE A 415 -7.95 -10.11 37.53
CA PHE A 415 -8.59 -11.34 37.99
C PHE A 415 -7.58 -12.46 38.21
N THR A 416 -6.48 -12.47 37.45
CA THR A 416 -5.40 -13.46 37.58
C THR A 416 -4.33 -12.99 38.56
N LEU A 417 -3.95 -11.71 38.54
CA LEU A 417 -2.87 -11.16 39.37
C LEU A 417 -3.32 -10.78 40.78
N GLY A 418 -4.56 -10.33 40.93
CA GLY A 418 -5.02 -9.67 42.15
C GLY A 418 -4.57 -8.20 42.25
N GLU A 419 -5.25 -7.44 43.10
CA GLU A 419 -5.13 -5.98 43.21
C GLU A 419 -3.69 -5.50 43.49
N LYS A 420 -2.98 -6.18 44.40
CA LYS A 420 -1.62 -5.78 44.82
C LYS A 420 -0.61 -5.94 43.69
N ASP A 421 -0.64 -7.08 43.02
CA ASP A 421 0.34 -7.42 41.98
C ASP A 421 0.06 -6.63 40.70
N GLU A 422 -1.21 -6.46 40.33
CA GLU A 422 -1.57 -5.61 39.19
C GLU A 422 -1.11 -4.15 39.40
N LEU A 423 -1.22 -3.63 40.63
CA LEU A 423 -0.72 -2.30 40.97
C LEU A 423 0.80 -2.21 40.78
N PHE A 424 1.54 -3.14 41.38
CA PHE A 424 2.99 -3.16 41.31
C PHE A 424 3.49 -3.32 39.87
N TYR A 425 3.02 -4.34 39.14
CA TYR A 425 3.46 -4.58 37.77
C TYR A 425 2.97 -3.51 36.79
N GLY A 426 1.82 -2.88 37.06
CA GLY A 426 1.36 -1.72 36.29
C GLY A 426 2.32 -0.54 36.40
N PHE A 427 2.79 -0.22 37.61
CA PHE A 427 3.81 0.82 37.82
C PHE A 427 5.13 0.44 37.15
N ARG A 428 5.62 -0.79 37.38
CA ARG A 428 6.89 -1.25 36.81
C ARG A 428 6.88 -1.26 35.28
N ALA A 429 5.79 -1.70 34.65
CA ALA A 429 5.66 -1.69 33.20
C ALA A 429 5.78 -0.26 32.63
N TYR A 430 5.14 0.72 33.27
CA TYR A 430 5.24 2.13 32.87
C TYR A 430 6.66 2.69 33.02
N GLU A 431 7.30 2.44 34.16
CA GLU A 431 8.66 2.91 34.44
C GLU A 431 9.68 2.30 33.48
N ILE A 432 9.56 0.99 33.20
CA ILE A 432 10.42 0.28 32.25
C ILE A 432 10.21 0.81 30.83
N ALA A 433 8.96 0.98 30.38
CA ALA A 433 8.67 1.55 29.07
C ALA A 433 9.29 2.95 28.90
N ARG A 434 9.23 3.78 29.95
CA ARG A 434 9.87 5.10 29.96
C ARG A 434 11.40 5.00 29.87
N SER A 435 12.00 4.05 30.60
CA SER A 435 13.45 3.80 30.57
C SER A 435 13.94 3.33 29.21
N GLU A 436 13.12 2.52 28.50
CA GLU A 436 13.37 2.02 27.15
C GLU A 436 12.97 3.03 26.06
N ARG A 437 12.62 4.26 26.44
CA ARG A 437 12.33 5.41 25.56
C ARG A 437 11.15 5.17 24.61
N VAL A 438 10.13 4.44 25.07
CA VAL A 438 8.84 4.35 24.36
C VAL A 438 8.26 5.76 24.20
N GLN A 439 7.71 6.07 23.03
CA GLN A 439 7.22 7.42 22.70
C GLN A 439 5.76 7.63 23.12
N HIS A 440 4.94 6.57 23.07
CA HIS A 440 3.54 6.60 23.47
C HIS A 440 3.13 5.35 24.23
N TYR A 441 2.66 5.51 25.46
CA TYR A 441 2.17 4.46 26.33
C TYR A 441 0.66 4.55 26.49
N VAL A 442 -0.05 3.49 26.13
CA VAL A 442 -1.50 3.37 26.30
C VAL A 442 -1.79 2.34 27.38
N TRP A 443 -2.41 2.78 28.46
CA TRP A 443 -2.84 1.92 29.55
C TRP A 443 -4.30 1.52 29.35
N ALA A 444 -4.57 0.22 29.29
CA ALA A 444 -5.92 -0.31 29.34
C ALA A 444 -6.47 -0.10 30.76
N ASN A 445 -7.32 0.92 30.88
CA ASN A 445 -7.76 1.48 32.13
C ASN A 445 -9.22 1.10 32.43
N ILE A 446 -9.58 1.19 33.71
CA ILE A 446 -10.96 1.14 34.20
C ILE A 446 -11.10 2.27 35.24
N GLU A 447 -12.33 2.71 35.53
CA GLU A 447 -12.60 3.77 36.49
C GLU A 447 -12.01 3.47 37.88
N TYR A 448 -11.52 4.50 38.56
CA TYR A 448 -11.12 4.40 39.96
C TYR A 448 -12.36 4.51 40.86
N ALA A 449 -13.08 3.39 41.01
CA ALA A 449 -14.39 3.32 41.65
C ALA A 449 -14.38 3.92 43.07
N LEU A 450 -13.39 3.58 43.89
CA LEU A 450 -13.26 4.07 45.25
C LEU A 450 -13.05 5.59 45.30
N GLU A 451 -12.17 6.15 44.47
CA GLU A 451 -11.93 7.60 44.40
C GLU A 451 -13.18 8.35 43.89
N ASN A 452 -13.81 7.82 42.84
CA ASN A 452 -15.04 8.40 42.28
C ASN A 452 -16.21 8.42 43.27
N ALA A 453 -16.24 7.46 44.20
CA ALA A 453 -17.22 7.38 45.28
C ALA A 453 -16.85 8.23 46.52
N GLY A 454 -15.79 9.04 46.46
CA GLY A 454 -15.34 9.86 47.59
C GLY A 454 -14.68 9.03 48.70
N PHE A 455 -13.97 7.96 48.33
CA PHE A 455 -13.29 7.03 49.24
C PHE A 455 -14.23 6.28 50.19
N ASP A 456 -15.48 6.07 49.78
CA ASP A 456 -16.42 5.21 50.48
C ASP A 456 -16.10 3.73 50.20
N GLU A 457 -15.62 3.03 51.23
CA GLU A 457 -15.21 1.61 51.16
C GLU A 457 -16.31 0.66 50.66
N ARG A 458 -17.58 1.07 50.68
CA ARG A 458 -18.67 0.27 50.08
C ARG A 458 -18.53 0.12 48.57
N PHE A 459 -17.75 0.98 47.92
CA PHE A 459 -17.47 0.97 46.49
C PHE A 459 -16.08 0.42 46.15
N HIS A 460 -15.35 -0.12 47.14
CA HIS A 460 -14.06 -0.79 46.88
C HIS A 460 -14.27 -1.97 45.94
N CYS A 461 -13.59 -1.92 44.81
CA CYS A 461 -13.64 -2.92 43.77
C CYS A 461 -12.22 -3.17 43.28
N GLY A 462 -11.52 -4.11 43.90
CA GLY A 462 -10.06 -4.25 43.78
C GLY A 462 -9.50 -4.31 42.35
N HIS A 463 -10.23 -4.90 41.38
CA HIS A 463 -9.79 -4.96 39.97
C HIS A 463 -10.07 -3.68 39.16
N MET A 464 -11.02 -2.85 39.61
CA MET A 464 -11.24 -1.50 39.06
C MET A 464 -10.27 -0.51 39.70
N ASP A 465 -10.14 -0.59 41.03
CA ASP A 465 -9.32 0.33 41.81
C ASP A 465 -7.82 0.16 41.52
N SER A 466 -7.31 -1.05 41.31
CA SER A 466 -5.93 -1.29 40.86
C SER A 466 -5.64 -0.56 39.55
N LYS A 467 -6.46 -0.77 38.52
CA LYS A 467 -6.29 -0.13 37.20
C LYS A 467 -6.42 1.38 37.29
N GLY A 468 -7.43 1.87 38.01
CA GLY A 468 -7.66 3.30 38.23
C GLY A 468 -6.50 3.98 38.95
N ARG A 469 -5.93 3.34 39.98
CA ARG A 469 -4.72 3.82 40.68
C ARG A 469 -3.51 3.90 39.76
N VAL A 470 -3.28 2.86 38.93
CA VAL A 470 -2.22 2.90 37.90
C VAL A 470 -2.46 4.04 36.92
N GLY A 471 -3.69 4.24 36.47
CA GLY A 471 -4.06 5.37 35.61
C GLY A 471 -3.71 6.73 36.23
N LYS A 472 -4.03 6.95 37.52
CA LYS A 472 -3.69 8.19 38.24
C LYS A 472 -2.19 8.40 38.38
N PHE A 473 -1.45 7.34 38.70
CA PHE A 473 0.01 7.37 38.74
C PHE A 473 0.62 7.74 37.40
N ILE A 474 0.15 7.13 36.30
CA ILE A 474 0.63 7.44 34.95
C ILE A 474 0.43 8.92 34.62
N LEU A 475 -0.76 9.47 34.92
CA LEU A 475 -1.07 10.87 34.65
C LEU A 475 -0.30 11.84 35.55
N SER A 476 0.06 11.46 36.78
CA SER A 476 0.80 12.33 37.70
C SER A 476 2.26 12.52 37.29
N LEU A 477 2.82 11.61 36.49
CA LEU A 477 4.22 11.64 36.04
C LEU A 477 4.46 12.51 34.78
N GLY A 478 3.44 13.24 34.32
CA GLY A 478 3.53 14.17 33.19
C GLY A 478 3.69 13.49 31.84
N GLN A 479 3.96 14.29 30.80
CA GLN A 479 3.96 13.88 29.38
C GLN A 479 5.33 14.14 28.69
N ASP A 480 6.36 14.41 29.48
CA ASP A 480 7.70 14.72 28.99
C ASP A 480 8.50 13.44 28.74
N GLY A 481 9.04 13.30 27.52
CA GLY A 481 9.80 12.13 27.07
C GLY A 481 8.97 10.93 26.61
N MET A 482 7.78 10.71 27.18
CA MET A 482 6.81 9.69 26.76
C MET A 482 5.39 10.22 26.90
N LYS A 483 4.59 10.15 25.84
CA LYS A 483 3.16 10.49 25.91
C LYS A 483 2.39 9.34 26.52
N SER A 484 1.34 9.65 27.27
CA SER A 484 0.55 8.66 28.00
C SER A 484 -0.94 8.87 27.80
N THR A 485 -1.67 7.80 27.49
CA THR A 485 -3.12 7.81 27.30
C THR A 485 -3.76 6.71 28.15
N LEU A 486 -4.86 7.04 28.82
CA LEU A 486 -5.71 6.04 29.48
C LEU A 486 -6.85 5.68 28.53
N PHE A 487 -7.00 4.39 28.23
CA PHE A 487 -8.14 3.88 27.49
C PHE A 487 -9.10 3.21 28.47
N SER A 488 -10.07 3.97 28.97
CA SER A 488 -11.04 3.49 29.95
C SER A 488 -12.22 2.78 29.27
N THR A 489 -12.55 1.58 29.74
CA THR A 489 -13.70 0.81 29.25
C THR A 489 -14.61 0.38 30.38
N GLY A 490 -15.93 0.41 30.15
CA GLY A 490 -16.91 -0.25 31.01
C GLY A 490 -16.99 -1.77 30.76
N PRO A 491 -17.93 -2.48 31.42
CA PRO A 491 -18.13 -3.92 31.24
C PRO A 491 -18.39 -4.30 29.77
N TYR A 492 -17.76 -5.38 29.31
CA TYR A 492 -17.93 -5.88 27.94
C TYR A 492 -19.31 -6.53 27.74
N MET A 493 -19.99 -6.24 26.63
CA MET A 493 -21.29 -6.85 26.32
C MET A 493 -21.21 -8.37 26.16
N ASP A 494 -20.08 -8.90 25.71
CA ASP A 494 -19.81 -10.34 25.62
C ASP A 494 -19.95 -11.08 26.97
N MET A 495 -19.85 -10.37 28.10
CA MET A 495 -20.09 -10.96 29.42
C MET A 495 -21.52 -11.47 29.60
N LEU A 496 -22.48 -10.99 28.80
CA LEU A 496 -23.88 -11.44 28.81
C LEU A 496 -24.09 -12.78 28.10
N ILE A 497 -23.13 -13.21 27.26
CA ILE A 497 -23.27 -14.38 26.39
C ILE A 497 -22.35 -15.52 26.86
N GLY A 498 -21.15 -15.19 27.37
CA GLY A 498 -20.16 -16.20 27.79
C GLY A 498 -19.33 -15.83 29.01
N GLY A 499 -19.79 -14.88 29.83
CA GLY A 499 -19.05 -14.38 30.99
C GLY A 499 -19.82 -14.47 32.31
N LEU A 500 -19.60 -13.50 33.19
CA LEU A 500 -20.14 -13.49 34.55
C LEU A 500 -21.63 -13.11 34.63
N LEU A 501 -22.22 -12.63 33.53
CA LEU A 501 -23.59 -12.08 33.48
C LEU A 501 -24.50 -12.88 32.54
N VAL A 502 -24.22 -14.18 32.35
CA VAL A 502 -25.01 -15.06 31.47
C VAL A 502 -26.42 -15.26 32.06
N PRO A 503 -27.49 -15.19 31.24
CA PRO A 503 -28.85 -15.40 31.72
C PRO A 503 -29.05 -16.85 32.19
N ARG A 504 -29.90 -17.02 33.21
CA ARG A 504 -30.26 -18.33 33.73
C ARG A 504 -31.62 -18.74 33.21
N GLU A 505 -31.70 -19.93 32.63
CA GLU A 505 -32.98 -20.56 32.29
C GLU A 505 -33.79 -20.86 33.56
N GLN A 506 -35.08 -20.58 33.52
CA GLN A 506 -36.03 -20.77 34.59
C GLN A 506 -36.84 -22.06 34.36
N PRO A 507 -37.52 -22.60 35.40
CA PRO A 507 -38.32 -23.83 35.26
C PRO A 507 -39.44 -23.76 34.22
N ASP A 508 -39.89 -22.56 33.82
CA ASP A 508 -40.91 -22.33 32.80
C ASP A 508 -40.34 -22.16 31.38
N GLY A 509 -39.02 -22.34 31.20
CA GLY A 509 -38.31 -22.20 29.92
C GLY A 509 -37.96 -20.75 29.55
N THR A 510 -38.23 -19.78 30.43
CA THR A 510 -37.80 -18.38 30.22
C THR A 510 -36.36 -18.15 30.69
N PHE A 511 -35.69 -17.10 30.19
CA PHE A 511 -34.34 -16.73 30.59
C PHE A 511 -34.34 -15.44 31.41
N ALA A 512 -33.61 -15.42 32.52
CA ALA A 512 -33.50 -14.25 33.39
C ALA A 512 -32.04 -13.82 33.62
N TRP A 513 -31.75 -12.54 33.42
CA TRP A 513 -30.52 -11.90 33.90
C TRP A 513 -30.72 -11.46 35.34
N VAL A 514 -30.07 -12.15 36.28
CA VAL A 514 -30.21 -11.87 37.72
C VAL A 514 -28.95 -11.18 38.20
N ASN A 515 -29.00 -9.85 38.30
CA ASN A 515 -27.88 -9.01 38.76
C ASN A 515 -28.29 -8.19 39.99
N PRO A 516 -27.35 -7.86 40.90
CA PRO A 516 -27.63 -6.96 42.01
C PRO A 516 -28.16 -5.61 41.51
N ALA A 517 -29.32 -5.19 42.03
CA ALA A 517 -29.96 -3.92 41.71
C ALA A 517 -30.40 -3.21 43.00
N ARG A 518 -30.47 -1.87 42.98
CA ARG A 518 -31.00 -1.10 44.11
C ARG A 518 -32.50 -1.39 44.25
N LYS A 519 -32.99 -1.51 45.49
CA LYS A 519 -34.40 -1.82 45.86
C LYS A 519 -35.50 -0.97 45.19
N SER A 520 -35.16 0.08 44.44
CA SER A 520 -36.10 1.00 43.78
C SER A 520 -36.27 0.78 42.27
N LEU A 521 -35.76 -0.33 41.73
CA LEU A 521 -36.06 -0.77 40.37
C LEU A 521 -36.81 -2.10 40.49
N ASP A 522 -38.12 -2.04 40.22
CA ASP A 522 -38.99 -3.19 40.08
C ASP A 522 -38.31 -4.22 39.17
N LEU A 523 -38.39 -5.49 39.55
CA LEU A 523 -37.88 -6.64 38.80
C LEU A 523 -38.35 -6.56 37.33
N LEU A 524 -37.46 -6.17 36.42
CA LEU A 524 -37.70 -6.24 34.99
C LEU A 524 -37.77 -7.71 34.57
N ARG A 525 -38.98 -8.23 34.40
CA ARG A 525 -39.23 -9.55 33.82
C ARG A 525 -39.23 -9.42 32.29
N ILE A 526 -38.13 -9.76 31.64
CA ILE A 526 -38.08 -9.87 30.17
C ILE A 526 -38.53 -11.30 29.82
N ILE A 527 -39.78 -11.45 29.35
CA ILE A 527 -40.28 -12.73 28.84
C ILE A 527 -39.96 -12.79 27.34
N GLY A 528 -38.90 -13.51 26.97
CA GLY A 528 -38.60 -13.87 25.59
C GLY A 528 -39.04 -15.29 25.29
N LEU A 529 -40.03 -15.47 24.41
CA LEU A 529 -40.33 -16.78 23.80
C LEU A 529 -39.27 -17.06 22.74
N VAL A 530 -38.44 -18.09 22.93
CA VAL A 530 -37.51 -18.57 21.90
C VAL A 530 -38.25 -19.57 21.01
N HIS A 531 -38.42 -19.24 19.74
CA HIS A 531 -38.73 -20.22 18.69
C HIS A 531 -37.72 -20.05 17.54
N GLY A 532 -36.91 -21.08 17.33
CA GLY A 532 -36.16 -21.28 16.09
C GLY A 532 -34.85 -20.49 15.95
N VAL A 533 -33.85 -21.18 15.40
CA VAL A 533 -32.47 -20.74 15.18
C VAL A 533 -32.42 -19.55 14.23
N SER A 534 -32.43 -18.32 14.75
CA SER A 534 -31.97 -17.08 14.09
C SER A 534 -31.96 -15.94 15.11
N PHE A 535 -30.80 -15.33 15.36
CA PHE A 535 -30.69 -14.15 16.22
C PHE A 535 -31.17 -12.90 15.48
N HIS A 536 -32.48 -12.72 15.39
CA HIS A 536 -33.12 -11.42 15.16
C HIS A 536 -34.14 -11.21 16.28
N THR A 537 -33.71 -10.62 17.38
CA THR A 537 -34.59 -10.31 18.51
C THR A 537 -35.28 -8.98 18.25
N THR A 538 -36.51 -9.01 17.73
CA THR A 538 -37.38 -7.83 17.73
C THR A 538 -38.06 -7.74 19.10
N LEU A 539 -37.74 -6.70 19.88
CA LEU A 539 -38.38 -6.40 21.17
C LEU A 539 -39.84 -6.01 20.94
N HIS A 540 -40.79 -6.92 21.22
CA HIS A 540 -42.21 -6.70 20.92
C HIS A 540 -43.07 -6.21 22.09
N LYS A 541 -42.61 -6.24 23.34
CA LYS A 541 -43.32 -5.61 24.47
C LYS A 541 -42.46 -5.53 25.73
N VAL A 542 -42.48 -4.37 26.39
CA VAL A 542 -42.00 -4.18 27.76
C VAL A 542 -43.24 -3.92 28.62
N GLU A 543 -43.58 -4.83 29.52
CA GLU A 543 -44.66 -4.62 30.50
C GLU A 543 -44.05 -4.50 31.90
N TYR A 544 -44.44 -3.43 32.60
CA TYR A 544 -44.11 -3.19 34.00
C TYR A 544 -45.17 -3.85 34.88
N ILE A 545 -44.79 -4.71 35.82
CA ILE A 545 -45.69 -5.24 36.85
C ILE A 545 -45.36 -4.51 38.16
N ARG A 546 -46.40 -4.01 38.84
CA ARG A 546 -46.33 -3.36 40.15
C ARG A 546 -46.07 -4.32 41.29
#